data_AF-A0A2P5HZ03-F1
#
_entry.id   AF-A0A2P5HZ03-F1
#
_cell.length_a   1.000
_cell.length_b   1.000
_cell.length_c   1.000
_cell.angle_alpha   90.00
_cell.angle_beta   90.00
_cell.angle_gamma   90.00
#
_symmetry.space_group_name_H-M   'P 1'
#
loop_
_entity.id
_entity.type
_entity.pdbx_description
1 polymer ?
#
loop_
_entity_poly.entity_id
_entity_poly.type
_entity_poly.pdbx_seq_one_letter_code
_entity_poly.pdbx_strand_id
1 'polypeptide(L)'
;MLAADNSSPSRLEYSYNTTAGPATQQTIKAVFEDGPGGNITNCVLPRFVDVGVGGNLPHGKSAQEVYSALEQEDVNGAKNASEEAVAFCGERLVLGWMRYDTSEAASGPKMTFLQCTTQMVTAEFNVTVDADGHILRSERVGDYDEMADVMGPSAANISLQANKLIGDQVHPDFELTWHNESVATDWMNYYLKLATKSADLVDPQKPLPDAASLIPIVQEIYQRVGAALLGANRDMFTDSLQDPGSIRQATVQTQDTRIFMDDTALTISLTILAMYLLVGILLYARQRRILLPRMPSTIGSTIAYVAGSRAVSLCIGAGKDSPAGETYSFGRYLGMDGKAHIGIELDPYVTALPRHGI
;
A
#
# COMPACT_ATOMS: atom_id res chain seq x y z
N MET A 1 17.55 12.17 -16.14
CA MET A 1 17.78 11.62 -17.48
C MET A 1 18.90 12.42 -18.12
N LEU A 2 20.03 11.79 -18.45
CA LEU A 2 20.94 12.32 -19.48
C LEU A 2 20.30 11.98 -20.83
N ALA A 3 20.32 12.94 -21.75
CA ALA A 3 19.83 12.74 -23.11
C ALA A 3 20.60 11.57 -23.74
N ALA A 4 19.87 10.67 -24.41
CA ALA A 4 20.47 9.61 -25.19
C ALA A 4 21.37 10.23 -26.26
N ASP A 5 22.66 9.96 -26.17
CA ASP A 5 23.58 10.20 -27.27
C ASP A 5 23.16 9.25 -28.40
N ASN A 6 22.90 9.81 -29.58
CA ASN A 6 22.40 9.11 -30.76
C ASN A 6 23.52 8.27 -31.43
N SER A 7 24.53 7.89 -30.64
CA SER A 7 25.83 7.40 -31.06
C SER A 7 26.03 5.91 -30.82
N SER A 8 25.07 5.20 -30.21
CA SER A 8 25.25 3.77 -29.96
C SER A 8 25.06 2.99 -31.27
N PRO A 9 26.11 2.35 -31.82
CA PRO A 9 26.05 1.60 -33.08
C PRO A 9 25.41 0.23 -32.81
N SER A 10 24.11 0.26 -32.49
CA SER A 10 23.31 -0.94 -32.27
C SER A 10 22.24 -1.05 -33.33
N ARG A 11 22.00 -2.27 -33.81
CA ARG A 11 20.93 -2.58 -34.77
C ARG A 11 20.15 -3.80 -34.31
N LEU A 12 18.84 -3.75 -34.54
CA LEU A 12 17.97 -4.90 -34.35
C LEU A 12 17.81 -5.64 -35.68
N GLU A 13 18.10 -6.93 -35.66
CA GLU A 13 17.94 -7.86 -36.77
C GLU A 13 16.81 -8.83 -36.44
N TYR A 14 15.93 -9.06 -37.41
CA TYR A 14 14.91 -10.09 -37.35
C TYR A 14 15.20 -11.14 -38.42
N SER A 15 15.38 -12.39 -38.02
CA SER A 15 15.61 -13.49 -38.95
C SER A 15 14.28 -14.12 -39.37
N TYR A 16 13.82 -13.80 -40.57
CA TYR A 16 12.62 -14.39 -41.19
C TYR A 16 13.03 -15.36 -42.29
N ASN A 17 12.80 -16.66 -42.08
CA ASN A 17 13.05 -17.67 -43.10
C ASN A 17 11.73 -18.27 -43.61
N THR A 18 11.39 -18.00 -44.87
CA THR A 18 10.18 -18.51 -45.55
C THR A 18 10.36 -19.90 -46.15
N THR A 19 11.60 -20.39 -46.26
CA THR A 19 11.96 -21.62 -46.98
C THR A 19 12.29 -22.80 -46.09
N ALA A 20 12.60 -22.55 -44.83
CA ALA A 20 12.74 -23.60 -43.85
C ALA A 20 11.36 -23.95 -43.25
N GLY A 21 11.11 -25.24 -43.02
CA GLY A 21 9.87 -25.71 -42.40
C GLY A 21 9.63 -25.09 -41.01
N PRO A 22 8.54 -25.46 -40.32
CA PRO A 22 8.10 -24.88 -39.03
C PRO A 22 9.10 -25.00 -37.85
N ALA A 23 10.34 -25.44 -38.10
CA ALA A 23 11.38 -25.71 -37.11
C ALA A 23 12.55 -24.70 -37.12
N THR A 24 12.60 -23.71 -38.03
CA THR A 24 13.58 -22.62 -37.87
C THR A 24 13.01 -21.56 -36.95
N GLN A 25 13.53 -21.52 -35.71
CA GLN A 25 13.28 -20.44 -34.75
C GLN A 25 13.58 -19.09 -35.41
N GLN A 26 12.54 -18.30 -35.62
CA GLN A 26 12.70 -16.89 -35.93
C GLN A 26 13.10 -16.21 -34.61
N THR A 27 14.10 -15.33 -34.67
CA THR A 27 14.63 -14.68 -33.48
C THR A 27 14.89 -13.22 -33.75
N ILE A 28 14.75 -12.40 -32.70
CA ILE A 28 15.16 -11.01 -32.69
C ILE A 28 16.54 -10.95 -32.05
N LYS A 29 17.47 -10.32 -32.77
CA LYS A 29 18.87 -10.18 -32.41
C LYS A 29 19.24 -8.71 -32.38
N ALA A 30 19.66 -8.20 -31.24
CA ALA A 30 20.32 -6.91 -31.11
C ALA A 30 21.84 -7.11 -31.29
N VAL A 31 22.40 -6.47 -32.30
CA VAL A 31 23.85 -6.46 -32.57
C VAL A 31 24.41 -5.13 -32.08
N PHE A 32 25.38 -5.19 -31.18
CA PHE A 32 26.09 -4.03 -30.65
C PHE A 32 27.52 -4.03 -31.18
N GLU A 33 27.91 -3.01 -31.94
CA GLU A 33 29.28 -2.93 -32.48
C GLU A 33 30.31 -2.54 -31.41
N ASP A 34 29.88 -1.85 -30.35
CA ASP A 34 30.70 -1.44 -29.20
C ASP A 34 30.32 -2.23 -27.92
N GLY A 35 30.45 -3.54 -27.99
CA GLY A 35 30.26 -4.40 -26.80
C GLY A 35 31.47 -4.43 -25.86
N PRO A 36 31.39 -5.22 -24.79
CA PRO A 36 32.49 -5.45 -23.84
C PRO A 36 33.83 -5.73 -24.52
N GLY A 37 34.86 -4.97 -24.14
CA GLY A 37 36.20 -5.06 -24.73
C GLY A 37 36.32 -4.53 -26.17
N GLY A 38 35.34 -3.76 -26.66
CA GLY A 38 35.31 -3.22 -28.03
C GLY A 38 34.95 -4.26 -29.10
N ASN A 39 34.32 -5.36 -28.69
CA ASN A 39 33.94 -6.44 -29.60
C ASN A 39 32.45 -6.38 -29.94
N ILE A 40 32.09 -6.88 -31.12
CA ILE A 40 30.70 -7.07 -31.50
C ILE A 40 30.03 -8.04 -30.52
N THR A 41 28.96 -7.59 -29.88
CA THR A 41 28.18 -8.40 -28.94
C THR A 41 26.77 -8.61 -29.47
N ASN A 42 26.39 -9.88 -29.55
CA ASN A 42 25.08 -10.30 -30.01
C ASN A 42 24.23 -10.63 -28.80
N CYS A 43 23.15 -9.87 -28.64
CA CYS A 43 22.14 -10.12 -27.64
C CYS A 43 20.86 -10.59 -28.34
N VAL A 44 20.28 -11.69 -27.89
CA VAL A 44 19.09 -12.33 -28.50
C VAL A 44 17.98 -12.43 -27.48
N LEU A 45 16.75 -12.62 -27.97
CA LEU A 45 15.67 -13.04 -27.09
C LEU A 45 15.96 -14.43 -26.50
N PRO A 46 15.53 -14.71 -25.26
CA PRO A 46 15.66 -16.03 -24.67
C PRO A 46 14.99 -17.10 -25.53
N ARG A 47 15.53 -18.33 -25.54
CA ARG A 47 15.06 -19.40 -26.44
C ARG A 47 13.59 -19.81 -26.29
N PHE A 48 12.97 -19.52 -25.15
CA PHE A 48 11.55 -19.81 -24.91
C PHE A 48 10.62 -18.74 -25.47
N VAL A 49 11.15 -17.60 -25.92
CA VAL A 49 10.39 -16.56 -26.61
C VAL A 49 10.32 -16.90 -28.10
N ASP A 50 9.18 -17.43 -28.54
CA ASP A 50 8.93 -17.72 -29.95
C ASP A 50 8.27 -16.53 -30.64
N VAL A 51 9.01 -15.91 -31.58
CA VAL A 51 8.49 -14.84 -32.46
C VAL A 51 8.25 -15.35 -33.88
N GLY A 52 8.16 -16.68 -34.01
CA GLY A 52 7.94 -17.41 -35.23
C GLY A 52 6.53 -17.28 -35.78
N VAL A 53 6.43 -17.07 -37.08
CA VAL A 53 5.18 -17.28 -37.84
C VAL A 53 4.99 -18.79 -38.05
N GLY A 54 4.43 -19.47 -37.04
CA GLY A 54 4.30 -20.94 -36.95
C GLY A 54 2.87 -21.49 -37.03
N GLY A 55 2.70 -22.78 -36.71
CA GLY A 55 1.47 -23.56 -36.98
C GLY A 55 0.18 -23.12 -36.26
N ASN A 56 0.27 -22.26 -35.23
CA ASN A 56 -0.88 -21.75 -34.47
C ASN A 56 -1.32 -20.34 -34.90
N LEU A 57 -0.89 -19.88 -36.06
CA LEU A 57 -1.22 -18.56 -36.58
C LEU A 57 -2.70 -18.45 -36.99
N PRO A 58 -3.47 -17.48 -36.45
CA PRO A 58 -4.84 -17.24 -36.89
C PRO A 58 -4.93 -16.84 -38.37
N HIS A 59 -6.00 -17.24 -39.04
CA HIS A 59 -6.30 -16.78 -40.39
C HIS A 59 -6.64 -15.28 -40.42
N GLY A 60 -6.20 -14.60 -41.47
CA GLY A 60 -6.33 -13.16 -41.65
C GLY A 60 -5.17 -12.37 -41.06
N LYS A 61 -5.52 -11.20 -40.49
CA LYS A 61 -4.60 -10.29 -39.81
C LYS A 61 -4.41 -10.72 -38.36
N SER A 62 -3.16 -10.80 -37.95
CA SER A 62 -2.74 -11.23 -36.63
C SER A 62 -1.71 -10.26 -36.05
N ALA A 63 -1.71 -10.15 -34.73
CA ALA A 63 -0.77 -9.38 -33.94
C ALA A 63 0.04 -10.30 -33.03
N GLN A 64 1.25 -9.87 -32.68
CA GLN A 64 2.05 -10.47 -31.63
C GLN A 64 2.87 -9.36 -30.98
N GLU A 65 2.89 -9.36 -29.66
CA GLU A 65 3.66 -8.45 -28.85
C GLU A 65 4.80 -9.22 -28.18
N VAL A 66 5.90 -8.52 -27.89
CA VAL A 66 7.03 -9.09 -27.16
C VAL A 66 7.53 -8.10 -26.13
N TYR A 67 7.79 -8.59 -24.93
CA TYR A 67 8.53 -7.92 -23.88
C TYR A 67 9.56 -8.92 -23.34
N SER A 68 10.84 -8.62 -23.39
CA SER A 68 11.84 -9.50 -22.77
C SER A 68 13.15 -8.80 -22.48
N ALA A 69 13.87 -9.29 -21.49
CA ALA A 69 15.29 -9.02 -21.33
C ALA A 69 16.08 -9.81 -22.37
N LEU A 70 17.16 -9.22 -22.87
CA LEU A 70 18.04 -9.90 -23.82
C LEU A 70 19.05 -10.79 -23.10
N GLU A 71 19.45 -11.86 -23.77
CA GLU A 71 20.51 -12.77 -23.33
C GLU A 71 21.64 -12.77 -24.35
N GLN A 72 22.84 -13.13 -23.91
CA GLN A 72 23.94 -13.30 -24.85
C GLN A 72 23.66 -14.49 -25.78
N GLU A 73 23.93 -14.31 -27.08
CA GLU A 73 23.79 -15.37 -28.07
C GLU A 73 24.73 -16.55 -27.74
N ASP A 74 24.15 -17.69 -27.40
CA ASP A 74 24.87 -18.95 -27.18
C ASP A 74 25.40 -19.49 -28.52
N VAL A 75 26.60 -19.08 -28.92
CA VAL A 75 27.26 -19.61 -30.11
C VAL A 75 27.66 -21.08 -29.84
N ASN A 76 26.96 -22.03 -30.46
CA ASN A 76 27.23 -23.48 -30.41
C ASN A 76 27.02 -24.17 -29.05
N GLY A 77 26.22 -23.61 -28.15
CA GLY A 77 25.91 -24.24 -26.84
C GLY A 77 27.10 -24.27 -25.86
N ALA A 78 28.17 -23.54 -26.16
CA ALA A 78 29.29 -23.34 -25.24
C ALA A 78 28.96 -22.18 -24.30
N LYS A 79 28.84 -22.47 -23.00
CA LYS A 79 28.69 -21.48 -21.90
C LYS A 79 29.97 -20.66 -21.65
N ASN A 80 30.62 -20.17 -22.71
CA ASN A 80 31.86 -19.40 -22.63
C ASN A 80 31.63 -17.89 -22.73
N ALA A 81 30.38 -17.46 -22.56
CA ALA A 81 30.00 -16.09 -22.33
C ALA A 81 30.78 -15.50 -21.14
N SER A 82 31.48 -14.37 -21.33
CA SER A 82 32.08 -13.65 -20.21
C SER A 82 30.96 -13.10 -19.32
N GLU A 83 31.20 -13.02 -18.01
CA GLU A 83 30.23 -12.45 -17.05
C GLU A 83 29.84 -11.02 -17.45
N GLU A 84 30.79 -10.25 -17.99
CA GLU A 84 30.58 -8.91 -18.51
C GLU A 84 29.61 -8.88 -19.71
N ALA A 85 29.70 -9.83 -20.63
CA ALA A 85 28.80 -9.91 -21.78
C ALA A 85 27.39 -10.38 -21.40
N VAL A 86 27.27 -11.26 -20.40
CA VAL A 86 25.98 -11.65 -19.81
C VAL A 86 25.31 -10.45 -19.15
N ALA A 87 26.04 -9.68 -18.33
CA ALA A 87 25.53 -8.47 -17.70
C ALA A 87 25.12 -7.43 -18.76
N PHE A 88 25.98 -7.22 -19.77
CA PHE A 88 25.72 -6.28 -20.87
C PHE A 88 24.40 -6.57 -21.59
N CYS A 89 24.14 -7.83 -21.98
CA CYS A 89 22.87 -8.15 -22.63
C CYS A 89 21.69 -8.12 -21.66
N GLY A 90 21.86 -8.62 -20.43
CA GLY A 90 20.78 -8.73 -19.46
C GLY A 90 20.28 -7.40 -18.88
N GLU A 91 21.06 -6.33 -18.98
CA GLU A 91 20.63 -4.96 -18.67
C GLU A 91 19.76 -4.32 -19.76
N ARG A 92 19.57 -5.00 -20.90
CA ARG A 92 18.80 -4.49 -22.04
C ARG A 92 17.48 -5.22 -22.15
N LEU A 93 16.44 -4.43 -22.40
CA LEU A 93 15.08 -4.90 -22.63
C LEU A 93 14.69 -4.58 -24.07
N VAL A 94 13.91 -5.47 -24.67
CA VAL A 94 13.27 -5.24 -25.96
C VAL A 94 11.76 -5.34 -25.78
N LEU A 95 11.08 -4.34 -26.33
CA LEU A 95 9.64 -4.33 -26.55
C LEU A 95 9.41 -4.35 -28.05
N GLY A 96 8.40 -5.10 -28.50
CA GLY A 96 8.10 -5.19 -29.92
C GLY A 96 6.63 -5.41 -30.19
N TRP A 97 6.21 -4.89 -31.33
CA TRP A 97 4.88 -5.10 -31.89
C TRP A 97 5.04 -5.59 -33.32
N MET A 98 4.39 -6.71 -33.60
CA MET A 98 4.42 -7.34 -34.91
C MET A 98 3.00 -7.47 -35.44
N ARG A 99 2.86 -7.33 -36.75
CA ARG A 99 1.61 -7.48 -37.50
C ARG A 99 1.89 -8.37 -38.70
N TYR A 100 1.04 -9.37 -38.89
CA TYR A 100 1.15 -10.30 -39.99
C TYR A 100 -0.20 -10.52 -40.64
N ASP A 101 -0.24 -10.57 -41.96
CA ASP A 101 -1.44 -10.90 -42.71
C ASP A 101 -1.19 -12.17 -43.52
N THR A 102 -1.89 -13.24 -43.16
CA THR A 102 -1.80 -14.54 -43.87
C THR A 102 -2.18 -14.45 -45.35
N SER A 103 -2.99 -13.46 -45.74
CA SER A 103 -3.32 -13.23 -47.15
C SER A 103 -2.16 -12.61 -47.95
N GLU A 104 -1.20 -11.98 -47.25
CA GLU A 104 0.01 -11.38 -47.80
C GLU A 104 1.27 -12.14 -47.34
N ALA A 105 1.19 -13.47 -47.17
CA ALA A 105 2.26 -14.26 -46.55
C ALA A 105 3.67 -14.06 -47.17
N ALA A 106 3.75 -13.65 -48.43
CA ALA A 106 5.01 -13.36 -49.11
C ALA A 106 5.75 -12.12 -48.56
N SER A 107 5.08 -11.18 -47.88
CA SER A 107 5.70 -9.93 -47.40
C SER A 107 6.38 -10.06 -46.04
N GLY A 108 6.16 -11.17 -45.32
CA GLY A 108 6.61 -11.31 -43.94
C GLY A 108 5.89 -10.38 -42.96
N PRO A 109 6.19 -10.48 -41.66
CA PRO A 109 5.60 -9.63 -40.64
C PRO A 109 6.16 -8.20 -40.70
N LYS A 110 5.28 -7.23 -40.51
CA LYS A 110 5.64 -5.82 -40.25
C LYS A 110 5.89 -5.67 -38.76
N MET A 111 6.95 -4.95 -38.40
CA MET A 111 7.39 -4.87 -37.00
C MET A 111 7.88 -3.48 -36.63
N THR A 112 7.73 -3.14 -35.35
CA THR A 112 8.36 -1.98 -34.72
C THR A 112 8.87 -2.41 -33.35
N PHE A 113 10.03 -1.90 -32.96
CA PHE A 113 10.69 -2.29 -31.72
C PHE A 113 11.19 -1.09 -30.94
N LEU A 114 11.26 -1.26 -29.63
CA LEU A 114 11.91 -0.37 -28.72
C LEU A 114 12.97 -1.17 -27.95
N GLN A 115 14.21 -0.69 -27.98
CA GLN A 115 15.29 -1.22 -27.17
C GLN A 115 15.58 -0.23 -26.04
N CYS A 116 15.58 -0.73 -24.81
CA CYS A 116 15.86 0.07 -23.62
C CYS A 116 17.05 -0.50 -22.87
N THR A 117 17.88 0.37 -22.30
CA THR A 117 18.90 -0.01 -21.32
C THR A 117 18.37 0.37 -19.95
N THR A 118 18.27 -0.61 -19.05
CA THR A 118 17.83 -0.37 -17.68
C THR A 118 18.97 0.26 -16.90
N GLN A 119 18.64 1.28 -16.11
CA GLN A 119 19.60 1.95 -15.26
C GLN A 119 19.01 2.11 -13.87
N MET A 120 19.78 1.74 -12.86
CA MET A 120 19.47 2.01 -11.48
C MET A 120 20.26 3.25 -11.05
N VAL A 121 19.53 4.29 -10.64
CA VAL A 121 20.11 5.58 -10.24
C VAL A 121 19.58 5.96 -8.88
N THR A 122 20.38 6.72 -8.14
CA THR A 122 20.00 7.25 -6.83
C THR A 122 20.15 8.77 -6.83
N ALA A 123 19.56 9.44 -5.86
CA ALA A 123 19.69 10.89 -5.67
C ALA A 123 19.27 11.24 -4.23
N GLU A 124 19.53 12.47 -3.81
CA GLU A 124 18.98 12.99 -2.56
C GLU A 124 17.55 13.48 -2.78
N PHE A 125 16.70 13.29 -1.77
CA PHE A 125 15.30 13.67 -1.84
C PHE A 125 14.85 14.36 -0.54
N ASN A 126 14.11 15.45 -0.69
CA ASN A 126 13.25 15.99 0.35
C ASN A 126 11.98 15.15 0.39
N VAL A 127 11.83 14.34 1.44
CA VAL A 127 10.69 13.43 1.61
C VAL A 127 9.84 13.89 2.78
N THR A 128 8.54 14.02 2.53
CA THR A 128 7.53 14.18 3.58
C THR A 128 6.83 12.85 3.78
N VAL A 129 6.81 12.36 5.01
CA VAL A 129 6.18 11.09 5.38
C VAL A 129 5.01 11.30 6.32
N ASP A 130 4.06 10.37 6.33
CA ASP A 130 3.00 10.31 7.35
C ASP A 130 3.50 9.66 8.65
N ALA A 131 2.61 9.53 9.64
CA ALA A 131 2.92 8.94 10.94
C ALA A 131 3.29 7.45 10.86
N ASP A 132 2.88 6.75 9.79
CA ASP A 132 3.18 5.33 9.55
C ASP A 132 4.45 5.16 8.69
N GLY A 133 5.08 6.26 8.26
CA GLY A 133 6.28 6.26 7.43
C GLY A 133 6.01 6.13 5.93
N HIS A 134 4.77 6.29 5.47
CA HIS A 134 4.48 6.34 4.03
C HIS A 134 4.84 7.69 3.43
N ILE A 135 5.39 7.67 2.22
CA ILE A 135 5.78 8.88 1.50
C ILE A 135 4.51 9.61 1.01
N LEU A 136 4.30 10.83 1.50
CA LEU A 136 3.25 11.75 1.05
C LEU A 136 3.72 12.63 -0.10
N ARG A 137 4.98 13.06 -0.06
CA ARG A 137 5.62 13.89 -1.09
C ARG A 137 7.10 13.59 -1.14
N SER A 138 7.67 13.52 -2.33
CA SER A 138 9.11 13.45 -2.56
C SER A 138 9.53 14.46 -3.61
N GLU A 139 10.62 15.17 -3.36
CA GLU A 139 11.20 16.14 -4.29
C GLU A 139 12.71 15.93 -4.34
N ARG A 140 13.24 15.63 -5.53
CA ARG A 140 14.67 15.38 -5.71
C ARG A 140 15.45 16.66 -5.47
N VAL A 141 16.49 16.58 -4.65
CA VAL A 141 17.43 17.66 -4.35
C VAL A 141 18.79 17.23 -4.91
N GLY A 142 19.20 17.80 -6.04
CA GLY A 142 20.47 17.46 -6.69
C GLY A 142 20.35 16.52 -7.90
N ASP A 143 21.51 16.12 -8.39
CA ASP A 143 21.65 15.28 -9.58
C ASP A 143 21.50 13.80 -9.26
N TYR A 144 21.43 12.98 -10.31
CA TYR A 144 21.48 11.54 -10.13
C TYR A 144 22.91 11.11 -9.84
N ASP A 145 23.09 10.37 -8.77
CA ASP A 145 24.31 9.67 -8.41
C ASP A 145 24.28 8.24 -8.97
N GLU A 146 25.45 7.63 -9.14
CA GLU A 146 25.56 6.23 -9.54
C GLU A 146 25.13 5.33 -8.38
N MET A 147 24.27 4.36 -8.65
CA MET A 147 23.81 3.43 -7.61
C MET A 147 24.95 2.57 -7.03
N ALA A 148 26.04 2.41 -7.77
CA ALA A 148 27.26 1.74 -7.30
C ALA A 148 27.86 2.43 -6.08
N ASP A 149 27.71 3.75 -5.93
CA ASP A 149 28.21 4.49 -4.77
C ASP A 149 27.41 4.19 -3.50
N VAL A 150 26.15 3.77 -3.64
CA VAL A 150 25.24 3.52 -2.50
C VAL A 150 25.14 2.03 -2.17
N MET A 151 25.01 1.17 -3.17
CA MET A 151 24.86 -0.28 -2.99
C MET A 151 26.14 -1.08 -3.25
N GLY A 152 27.26 -0.39 -3.54
CA GLY A 152 28.52 -1.02 -3.87
C GLY A 152 28.50 -1.77 -5.22
N PRO A 153 29.46 -2.68 -5.46
CA PRO A 153 29.60 -3.40 -6.72
C PRO A 153 28.41 -4.31 -7.06
N SER A 154 27.51 -4.57 -6.12
CA SER A 154 26.32 -5.41 -6.30
C SER A 154 25.19 -4.72 -7.08
N ALA A 155 25.25 -3.40 -7.31
CA ALA A 155 24.18 -2.63 -7.96
C ALA A 155 23.85 -3.11 -9.38
N ALA A 156 24.87 -3.48 -10.17
CA ALA A 156 24.69 -4.02 -11.52
C ALA A 156 23.98 -5.39 -11.47
N ASN A 157 24.37 -6.26 -10.53
CA ASN A 157 23.73 -7.56 -10.34
C ASN A 157 22.26 -7.39 -9.91
N ILE A 158 21.94 -6.40 -9.05
CA ILE A 158 20.55 -6.12 -8.65
C ILE A 158 19.70 -5.72 -9.86
N SER A 159 20.23 -4.86 -10.74
CA SER A 159 19.53 -4.45 -11.96
C SER A 159 19.29 -5.65 -12.89
N LEU A 160 20.29 -6.50 -13.07
CA LEU A 160 20.17 -7.75 -13.83
C LEU A 160 19.12 -8.70 -13.24
N GLN A 161 19.12 -8.92 -11.93
CA GLN A 161 18.14 -9.78 -11.25
C GLN A 161 16.73 -9.18 -11.31
N ALA A 162 16.60 -7.85 -11.20
CA ALA A 162 15.33 -7.16 -11.37
C ALA A 162 14.75 -7.38 -12.77
N ASN A 163 15.58 -7.26 -13.82
CA ASN A 163 15.15 -7.52 -15.20
C ASN A 163 14.70 -8.97 -15.39
N LYS A 164 15.38 -9.93 -14.75
CA LYS A 164 14.97 -11.35 -14.77
C LYS A 164 13.64 -11.59 -14.05
N LEU A 165 13.42 -10.94 -12.91
CA LEU A 165 12.19 -11.08 -12.11
C LEU A 165 10.98 -10.39 -12.75
N ILE A 166 11.20 -9.25 -13.38
CA ILE A 166 10.18 -8.49 -14.11
C ILE A 166 9.94 -9.10 -15.51
N GLY A 167 10.95 -9.77 -16.06
CA GLY A 167 10.91 -10.45 -17.36
C GLY A 167 10.03 -11.70 -17.37
N ASP A 168 9.62 -12.10 -18.58
CA ASP A 168 8.80 -13.29 -18.82
C ASP A 168 9.52 -14.62 -18.52
N GLN A 169 10.81 -14.58 -18.11
CA GLN A 169 11.58 -15.77 -17.69
C GLN A 169 10.95 -16.54 -16.53
N VAL A 170 10.15 -15.87 -15.70
CA VAL A 170 9.59 -16.46 -14.46
C VAL A 170 8.24 -17.13 -14.70
N HIS A 171 7.60 -16.92 -15.85
CA HIS A 171 6.26 -17.46 -16.11
C HIS A 171 6.24 -18.43 -17.31
N PRO A 172 6.43 -19.74 -17.06
CA PRO A 172 6.47 -20.76 -18.12
C PRO A 172 5.15 -20.93 -18.89
N ASP A 173 4.06 -20.33 -18.42
CA ASP A 173 2.72 -20.43 -19.02
C ASP A 173 2.38 -19.26 -19.97
N PHE A 174 3.24 -18.23 -20.12
CA PHE A 174 3.02 -17.18 -21.11
C PHE A 174 3.59 -17.60 -22.46
N GLU A 175 2.77 -18.28 -23.26
CA GLU A 175 3.05 -18.44 -24.68
C GLU A 175 2.78 -17.11 -25.40
N LEU A 176 3.85 -16.42 -25.80
CA LEU A 176 3.77 -15.28 -26.72
C LEU A 176 3.22 -15.78 -28.06
N THR A 177 1.90 -15.77 -28.20
CA THR A 177 1.20 -16.35 -29.35
C THR A 177 0.68 -15.26 -30.27
N TRP A 178 0.64 -15.57 -31.55
CA TRP A 178 -0.07 -14.76 -32.51
C TRP A 178 -1.57 -14.80 -32.23
N HIS A 179 -2.21 -13.64 -32.22
CA HIS A 179 -3.63 -13.51 -31.93
C HIS A 179 -4.32 -12.61 -32.93
N ASN A 180 -5.64 -12.75 -33.04
CA ASN A 180 -6.50 -11.95 -33.92
C ASN A 180 -7.46 -11.04 -33.12
N GLU A 181 -7.18 -10.86 -31.82
CA GLU A 181 -8.01 -10.12 -30.88
C GLU A 181 -7.30 -8.85 -30.42
N SER A 182 -7.99 -7.99 -29.67
CA SER A 182 -7.39 -6.79 -29.08
C SER A 182 -6.99 -7.00 -27.61
N VAL A 183 -6.48 -8.20 -27.28
CA VAL A 183 -6.09 -8.61 -25.92
C VAL A 183 -4.57 -8.53 -25.81
N ALA A 184 -4.08 -7.99 -24.69
CA ALA A 184 -2.65 -7.98 -24.42
C ALA A 184 -2.22 -9.35 -23.90
N THR A 185 -1.20 -9.94 -24.52
CA THR A 185 -0.67 -11.25 -24.18
C THR A 185 0.45 -11.20 -23.14
N ASP A 186 1.07 -10.04 -22.95
CA ASP A 186 2.08 -9.80 -21.91
C ASP A 186 1.71 -8.67 -20.95
N TRP A 187 2.37 -8.65 -19.80
CA TRP A 187 2.08 -7.73 -18.70
C TRP A 187 2.41 -6.28 -19.06
N MET A 188 3.46 -6.02 -19.84
CA MET A 188 3.89 -4.68 -20.20
C MET A 188 2.88 -4.05 -21.16
N ASN A 189 2.47 -4.78 -22.19
CA ASN A 189 1.43 -4.35 -23.12
C ASN A 189 0.06 -4.21 -22.45
N TYR A 190 -0.23 -5.01 -21.42
CA TYR A 190 -1.41 -4.80 -20.58
C TYR A 190 -1.38 -3.43 -19.89
N TYR A 191 -0.27 -3.04 -19.25
CA TYR A 191 -0.15 -1.72 -18.63
C TYR A 191 -0.11 -0.58 -19.65
N LEU A 192 0.52 -0.77 -20.80
CA LEU A 192 0.52 0.23 -21.88
C LEU A 192 -0.90 0.49 -22.40
N LYS A 193 -1.71 -0.55 -22.56
CA LYS A 193 -3.13 -0.43 -22.91
C LYS A 193 -3.91 0.36 -21.87
N LEU A 194 -3.64 0.13 -20.58
CA LEU A 194 -4.27 0.90 -19.49
C LEU A 194 -3.81 2.36 -19.46
N ALA A 195 -2.51 2.62 -19.63
CA ALA A 195 -1.93 3.96 -19.59
C ALA A 195 -2.38 4.82 -20.77
N THR A 196 -2.42 4.24 -21.98
CA THR A 196 -2.87 4.93 -23.21
C THR A 196 -4.39 4.98 -23.35
N LYS A 197 -5.13 4.20 -22.56
CA LYS A 197 -6.59 4.03 -22.66
C LYS A 197 -7.03 3.59 -24.06
N SER A 198 -6.18 2.86 -24.77
CA SER A 198 -6.46 2.37 -26.12
C SER A 198 -5.98 0.93 -26.29
N ALA A 199 -6.73 0.14 -27.04
CA ALA A 199 -6.32 -1.19 -27.45
C ALA A 199 -5.53 -1.20 -28.78
N ASP A 200 -5.30 -0.03 -29.40
CA ASP A 200 -4.67 0.07 -30.72
C ASP A 200 -3.26 -0.56 -30.76
N LEU A 201 -2.56 -0.56 -29.62
CA LEU A 201 -1.22 -1.16 -29.49
C LEU A 201 -1.21 -2.67 -29.73
N VAL A 202 -2.30 -3.37 -29.44
CA VAL A 202 -2.41 -4.83 -29.56
C VAL A 202 -3.38 -5.25 -30.66
N ASP A 203 -4.17 -4.32 -31.20
CA ASP A 203 -5.17 -4.63 -32.23
C ASP A 203 -4.51 -4.96 -33.58
N PRO A 204 -4.76 -6.15 -34.17
CA PRO A 204 -4.24 -6.56 -35.47
C PRO A 204 -4.70 -5.69 -36.65
N GLN A 205 -5.83 -5.00 -36.50
CA GLN A 205 -6.39 -4.16 -37.56
C GLN A 205 -5.75 -2.76 -37.61
N LYS A 206 -5.02 -2.40 -36.56
CA LYS A 206 -4.42 -1.08 -36.40
C LYS A 206 -3.00 -1.07 -36.95
N PRO A 207 -2.52 0.11 -37.41
CA PRO A 207 -1.12 0.25 -37.78
C PRO A 207 -0.22 -0.01 -36.57
N LEU A 208 1.03 -0.34 -36.85
CA LEU A 208 2.07 -0.45 -35.82
C LEU A 208 2.20 0.88 -35.06
N PRO A 209 2.46 0.82 -33.74
CA PRO A 209 2.65 2.04 -32.96
C PRO A 209 3.93 2.79 -33.33
N ASP A 210 3.92 4.09 -33.07
CA ASP A 210 5.15 4.88 -33.05
C ASP A 210 5.93 4.58 -31.75
N ALA A 211 7.00 3.78 -31.87
CA ALA A 211 7.81 3.35 -30.74
C ALA A 211 8.41 4.54 -29.97
N ALA A 212 8.76 5.64 -30.65
CA ALA A 212 9.34 6.82 -30.00
C ALA A 212 8.34 7.51 -29.06
N SER A 213 7.07 7.56 -29.45
CA SER A 213 6.00 8.13 -28.62
C SER A 213 5.72 7.33 -27.34
N LEU A 214 6.08 6.03 -27.32
CA LEU A 214 5.84 5.14 -26.19
C LEU A 214 6.94 5.18 -25.13
N ILE A 215 8.14 5.68 -25.47
CA ILE A 215 9.29 5.79 -24.54
C ILE A 215 8.91 6.35 -23.17
N PRO A 216 8.28 7.54 -23.04
CA PRO A 216 7.99 8.11 -21.72
C PRO A 216 7.03 7.25 -20.90
N ILE A 217 6.08 6.58 -21.56
CA ILE A 217 5.07 5.74 -20.90
C ILE A 217 5.71 4.43 -20.42
N VAL A 218 6.53 3.80 -21.26
CA VAL A 218 7.29 2.59 -20.91
C VAL A 218 8.21 2.88 -19.72
N GLN A 219 8.91 4.01 -19.73
CA GLN A 219 9.76 4.43 -18.61
C GLN A 219 8.98 4.58 -17.31
N GLU A 220 7.82 5.23 -17.34
CA GLU A 220 6.99 5.42 -16.16
C GLU A 220 6.48 4.08 -15.59
N ILE A 221 5.99 3.19 -16.46
CA ILE A 221 5.53 1.84 -16.05
C ILE A 221 6.69 1.07 -15.44
N TYR A 222 7.85 1.05 -16.12
CA TYR A 222 9.04 0.34 -15.66
C TYR A 222 9.53 0.85 -14.31
N GLN A 223 9.56 2.18 -14.10
CA GLN A 223 9.92 2.79 -12.82
C GLN A 223 8.98 2.37 -11.69
N ARG A 224 7.66 2.33 -11.95
CA ARG A 224 6.67 1.91 -10.94
C ARG A 224 6.81 0.44 -10.59
N VAL A 225 6.98 -0.43 -11.57
CA VAL A 225 7.19 -1.87 -11.35
C VAL A 225 8.51 -2.12 -10.61
N GLY A 226 9.59 -1.46 -11.02
CA GLY A 226 10.88 -1.51 -10.32
C GLY A 226 10.78 -1.03 -8.88
N ALA A 227 10.08 0.09 -8.62
CA ALA A 227 9.86 0.59 -7.26
C ALA A 227 9.03 -0.38 -6.41
N ALA A 228 8.01 -1.03 -6.99
CA ALA A 228 7.24 -2.06 -6.31
C ALA A 228 8.10 -3.29 -5.98
N LEU A 229 8.95 -3.73 -6.90
CA LEU A 229 9.88 -4.84 -6.68
C LEU A 229 10.86 -4.54 -5.55
N LEU A 230 11.53 -3.39 -5.59
CA LEU A 230 12.45 -2.96 -4.52
C LEU A 230 11.70 -2.77 -3.19
N GLY A 231 10.50 -2.22 -3.24
CA GLY A 231 9.64 -2.02 -2.07
C GLY A 231 9.12 -3.32 -1.45
N ALA A 232 9.07 -4.42 -2.22
CA ALA A 232 8.73 -5.75 -1.73
C ALA A 232 9.93 -6.47 -1.08
N ASN A 233 11.17 -6.07 -1.42
CA ASN A 233 12.42 -6.65 -0.94
C ASN A 233 13.20 -5.63 -0.09
N ARG A 234 12.53 -5.07 0.93
CA ARG A 234 13.10 -4.00 1.79
C ARG A 234 14.30 -4.45 2.61
N ASP A 235 14.37 -5.74 2.90
CA ASP A 235 15.47 -6.39 3.62
C ASP A 235 16.83 -6.16 2.94
N MET A 236 16.85 -6.04 1.60
CA MET A 236 18.06 -5.67 0.83
C MET A 236 18.68 -4.34 1.27
N PHE A 237 17.90 -3.44 1.89
CA PHE A 237 18.36 -2.13 2.37
C PHE A 237 18.62 -2.09 3.89
N THR A 238 18.47 -3.23 4.60
CA THR A 238 18.59 -3.26 6.06
C THR A 238 19.99 -3.62 6.56
N ASP A 239 20.80 -4.32 5.76
CA ASP A 239 22.16 -4.69 6.13
C ASP A 239 23.10 -3.48 6.21
N SER A 240 22.88 -2.44 5.39
CA SER A 240 23.61 -1.17 5.48
C SER A 240 23.34 -0.41 6.78
N LEU A 241 22.22 -0.66 7.47
CA LEU A 241 21.95 -0.04 8.77
C LEU A 241 22.85 -0.60 9.89
N GLN A 242 23.54 -1.72 9.65
CA GLN A 242 24.42 -2.37 10.62
C GLN A 242 25.87 -1.89 10.53
N ASP A 243 26.26 -1.21 9.44
CA ASP A 243 27.57 -0.57 9.30
C ASP A 243 27.45 0.95 9.51
N PRO A 244 27.93 1.49 10.65
CA PRO A 244 27.87 2.92 10.97
C PRO A 244 28.58 3.81 9.93
N GLY A 245 29.48 3.24 9.11
CA GLY A 245 30.19 3.96 8.05
C GLY A 245 29.38 4.16 6.76
N SER A 246 28.27 3.45 6.59
CA SER A 246 27.45 3.50 5.35
C SER A 246 26.19 4.36 5.45
N ILE A 247 25.90 4.91 6.64
CA ILE A 247 24.70 5.73 6.87
C ILE A 247 24.94 7.15 6.34
N ARG A 248 24.32 7.48 5.20
CA ARG A 248 24.27 8.88 4.70
C ARG A 248 23.55 9.75 5.73
N GLN A 249 24.12 10.91 6.04
CA GLN A 249 23.50 11.85 6.97
C GLN A 249 22.19 12.37 6.39
N ALA A 250 21.08 12.12 7.09
CA ALA A 250 19.77 12.66 6.76
C ALA A 250 19.33 13.64 7.85
N THR A 251 18.71 14.76 7.44
CA THR A 251 18.08 15.68 8.39
C THR A 251 16.60 15.33 8.49
N VAL A 252 16.17 14.90 9.68
CA VAL A 252 14.75 14.63 9.96
C VAL A 252 14.17 15.83 10.68
N GLN A 253 13.12 16.42 10.12
CA GLN A 253 12.31 17.45 10.78
C GLN A 253 10.97 16.83 11.20
N THR A 254 10.75 16.71 12.51
CA THR A 254 9.48 16.25 13.07
C THR A 254 8.71 17.41 13.69
N GLN A 255 7.39 17.44 13.49
CA GLN A 255 6.52 18.39 14.16
C GLN A 255 5.98 17.76 15.44
N ASP A 256 6.60 18.09 16.57
CA ASP A 256 6.10 17.68 17.88
C ASP A 256 5.09 18.70 18.42
N THR A 257 3.85 18.25 18.67
CA THR A 257 2.90 19.04 19.46
C THR A 257 3.30 18.99 20.93
N ARG A 258 4.10 19.97 21.36
CA ARG A 258 4.41 20.15 22.78
C ARG A 258 3.28 20.92 23.45
N ILE A 259 2.57 20.25 24.37
CA ILE A 259 1.62 20.92 25.26
C ILE A 259 2.45 21.64 26.32
N PHE A 260 2.69 22.93 26.11
CA PHE A 260 3.27 23.79 27.12
C PHE A 260 2.17 24.18 28.11
N MET A 261 2.06 23.43 29.20
CA MET A 261 1.20 23.82 30.30
C MET A 261 2.03 24.64 31.28
N ASP A 262 1.55 25.83 31.63
CA ASP A 262 2.18 26.67 32.64
C ASP A 262 2.28 25.92 33.98
N ASP A 263 3.47 25.89 34.58
CA ASP A 263 3.74 25.13 35.82
C ASP A 263 2.79 25.55 36.95
N THR A 264 2.43 26.84 36.99
CA THR A 264 1.48 27.39 37.96
C THR A 264 0.08 26.85 37.69
N ALA A 265 -0.37 26.87 36.44
CA ALA A 265 -1.68 26.34 36.05
C ALA A 265 -1.80 24.83 36.30
N LEU A 266 -0.74 24.05 36.05
CA LEU A 266 -0.68 22.62 36.37
C LEU A 266 -0.79 22.38 37.88
N THR A 267 -0.03 23.14 38.67
CA THR A 267 -0.04 23.02 40.13
C THR A 267 -1.40 23.38 40.72
N ILE A 268 -2.02 24.48 40.26
CA ILE A 268 -3.37 24.88 40.68
C ILE A 268 -4.39 23.79 40.30
N SER A 269 -4.32 23.23 39.10
CA SER A 269 -5.25 22.20 38.65
C SER A 269 -5.13 20.89 39.46
N LEU A 270 -3.89 20.44 39.72
CA LEU A 270 -3.62 19.26 40.54
C LEU A 270 -4.05 19.44 42.00
N THR A 271 -3.82 20.63 42.58
CA THR A 271 -4.22 20.91 43.96
C THR A 271 -5.73 20.93 44.12
N ILE A 272 -6.47 21.54 43.19
CA ILE A 272 -7.94 21.52 43.18
C ILE A 272 -8.46 20.08 43.05
N LEU A 273 -7.89 19.29 42.13
CA LEU A 273 -8.27 17.89 41.95
C LEU A 273 -8.02 17.05 43.21
N ALA A 274 -6.87 17.21 43.85
CA ALA A 274 -6.54 16.53 45.10
C ALA A 274 -7.47 16.94 46.24
N MET A 275 -7.84 18.21 46.33
CA MET A 275 -8.79 18.71 47.31
C MET A 275 -10.18 18.11 47.10
N TYR A 276 -10.66 18.03 45.85
CA TYR A 276 -11.94 17.37 45.55
C TYR A 276 -11.92 15.90 45.90
N LEU A 277 -10.85 15.17 45.59
CA LEU A 277 -10.70 13.77 45.99
C LEU A 277 -10.71 13.60 47.51
N LEU A 278 -9.97 14.43 48.24
CA LEU A 278 -9.94 14.39 49.71
C LEU A 278 -11.32 14.67 50.32
N VAL A 279 -12.01 15.70 49.85
CA VAL A 279 -13.36 16.03 50.31
C VAL A 279 -14.33 14.88 49.99
N GLY A 280 -14.25 14.31 48.78
CA GLY A 280 -15.03 13.13 48.40
C GLY A 280 -14.79 11.96 49.34
N ILE A 281 -13.53 11.59 49.58
CA ILE A 281 -13.17 10.51 50.51
C ILE A 281 -13.72 10.79 51.91
N LEU A 282 -13.58 12.01 52.43
CA LEU A 282 -14.07 12.37 53.77
C LEU A 282 -15.59 12.25 53.87
N LEU A 283 -16.33 12.70 52.86
CA LEU A 283 -17.79 12.62 52.83
C LEU A 283 -18.26 11.17 52.75
N TYR A 284 -17.69 10.39 51.83
CA TYR A 284 -18.07 8.99 51.65
C TYR A 284 -17.61 8.08 52.80
N ALA A 285 -16.45 8.34 53.42
CA ALA A 285 -15.97 7.57 54.57
C ALA A 285 -16.71 7.92 55.88
N ARG A 286 -17.18 9.17 56.05
CA ARG A 286 -17.97 9.58 57.22
C ARG A 286 -19.45 9.25 57.11
N GLN A 287 -19.93 8.77 55.96
CA GLN A 287 -21.32 8.34 55.81
C GLN A 287 -21.55 7.06 56.63
N ARG A 288 -21.86 7.26 57.92
CA ARG A 288 -22.25 6.21 58.86
C ARG A 288 -23.38 5.39 58.24
N ARG A 289 -23.28 4.06 58.35
CA ARG A 289 -24.21 3.05 57.84
C ARG A 289 -25.61 3.14 58.47
N ILE A 290 -26.32 4.26 58.30
CA ILE A 290 -27.78 4.26 58.43
C ILE A 290 -28.29 3.73 57.09
N LEU A 291 -28.19 2.40 56.97
CA LEU A 291 -28.66 1.65 55.82
C LEU A 291 -30.19 1.71 55.83
N LEU A 292 -30.74 2.70 55.14
CA LEU A 292 -31.99 2.48 54.45
C LEU A 292 -31.77 1.24 53.53
N PRO A 293 -32.71 0.30 53.44
CA PRO A 293 -32.56 -0.90 52.59
C PRO A 293 -32.18 -0.58 51.13
N ARG A 294 -32.40 0.66 50.66
CA ARG A 294 -31.83 1.24 49.45
C ARG A 294 -31.49 2.71 49.71
N MET A 295 -30.24 3.15 49.54
CA MET A 295 -29.96 4.59 49.57
C MET A 295 -30.56 5.21 48.32
N PRO A 296 -31.40 6.25 48.44
CA PRO A 296 -31.93 6.91 47.27
C PRO A 296 -30.83 7.74 46.59
N SER A 297 -30.30 7.26 45.46
CA SER A 297 -29.32 7.98 44.63
C SER A 297 -29.98 8.86 43.57
N THR A 298 -31.30 8.76 43.40
CA THR A 298 -32.08 9.54 42.44
C THR A 298 -33.33 10.14 43.07
N ILE A 299 -33.85 11.23 42.51
CA ILE A 299 -35.09 11.86 42.97
C ILE A 299 -36.26 10.84 42.94
N GLY A 300 -36.36 10.02 41.90
CA GLY A 300 -37.38 8.96 41.82
C GLY A 300 -37.33 7.95 42.97
N SER A 301 -36.12 7.61 43.44
CA SER A 301 -35.95 6.71 44.60
C SER A 301 -36.34 7.37 45.94
N THR A 302 -36.28 8.69 46.07
CA THR A 302 -36.82 9.40 47.26
C THR A 302 -38.34 9.39 47.29
N ILE A 303 -38.99 9.54 46.13
CA ILE A 303 -40.46 9.53 46.00
C ILE A 303 -41.03 8.18 46.43
N ALA A 304 -40.34 7.07 46.15
CA ALA A 304 -40.78 5.74 46.57
C ALA A 304 -40.98 5.59 48.10
N TYR A 305 -40.26 6.37 48.92
CA TYR A 305 -40.40 6.35 50.38
C TYR A 305 -41.65 7.07 50.91
N VAL A 306 -42.24 7.96 50.11
CA VAL A 306 -43.43 8.75 50.47
C VAL A 306 -44.65 8.41 49.62
N ALA A 307 -44.50 7.66 48.52
CA ALA A 307 -45.56 7.42 47.54
C ALA A 307 -46.82 6.76 48.12
N GLY A 308 -46.65 5.87 49.11
CA GLY A 308 -47.78 5.22 49.80
C GLY A 308 -48.35 6.00 50.98
N SER A 309 -47.72 7.13 51.36
CA SER A 309 -47.99 7.84 52.61
C SER A 309 -49.20 8.78 52.50
N ARG A 310 -49.97 8.82 53.60
CA ARG A 310 -51.08 9.77 53.80
C ARG A 310 -50.61 11.22 53.90
N ALA A 311 -49.34 11.45 54.25
CA ALA A 311 -48.74 12.77 54.22
C ALA A 311 -48.83 13.43 52.84
N VAL A 312 -48.76 12.64 51.76
CA VAL A 312 -48.82 13.17 50.38
C VAL A 312 -50.22 13.67 50.05
N SER A 313 -51.28 12.99 50.49
CA SER A 313 -52.66 13.45 50.25
C SER A 313 -53.02 14.67 51.08
N LEU A 314 -52.45 14.82 52.28
CA LEU A 314 -52.54 16.07 53.05
C LEU A 314 -51.86 17.23 52.34
N CYS A 315 -50.67 17.03 51.76
CA CYS A 315 -49.98 18.06 50.97
C CYS A 315 -50.74 18.47 49.69
N ILE A 316 -51.38 17.51 49.00
CA ILE A 316 -52.13 17.78 47.76
C ILE A 316 -53.52 18.38 48.05
N GLY A 317 -54.12 18.07 49.21
CA GLY A 317 -55.46 18.50 49.60
C GLY A 317 -55.55 19.70 50.56
N ALA A 318 -54.43 20.25 51.05
CA ALA A 318 -54.40 21.34 52.03
C ALA A 318 -54.81 22.71 51.43
N GLY A 319 -56.11 22.87 51.19
CA GLY A 319 -56.75 24.16 50.90
C GLY A 319 -57.33 24.86 52.13
N LYS A 320 -57.37 24.22 53.30
CA LYS A 320 -57.74 24.76 54.63
C LYS A 320 -57.67 23.58 55.60
N ASP A 321 -57.07 23.78 56.77
CA ASP A 321 -56.99 22.80 57.87
C ASP A 321 -55.91 21.71 57.74
N SER A 322 -54.64 22.08 57.45
CA SER A 322 -53.53 21.26 57.94
C SER A 322 -53.41 21.45 59.45
N PRO A 323 -53.60 20.42 60.29
CA PRO A 323 -53.39 20.55 61.72
C PRO A 323 -51.91 20.85 61.98
N ALA A 324 -51.63 22.08 62.43
CA ALA A 324 -50.31 22.50 62.86
C ALA A 324 -49.88 21.66 64.08
N GLY A 325 -49.03 20.66 63.85
CA GLY A 325 -48.53 19.78 64.91
C GLY A 325 -48.23 18.34 64.51
N GLU A 326 -48.52 17.93 63.27
CA GLU A 326 -48.19 16.58 62.82
C GLU A 326 -46.68 16.41 62.57
N THR A 327 -46.09 15.44 63.25
CA THR A 327 -44.70 15.00 63.06
C THR A 327 -44.63 13.86 62.04
N TYR A 328 -43.50 13.73 61.36
CA TYR A 328 -43.23 12.64 60.42
C TYR A 328 -42.14 11.73 60.99
N SER A 329 -42.34 10.42 60.81
CA SER A 329 -41.39 9.41 61.25
C SER A 329 -41.08 8.41 60.13
N PHE A 330 -39.89 7.83 60.18
CA PHE A 330 -39.48 6.78 59.26
C PHE A 330 -39.69 5.40 59.91
N GLY A 331 -40.40 4.51 59.22
CA GLY A 331 -40.60 3.15 59.72
C GLY A 331 -41.53 2.32 58.84
N ARG A 332 -42.14 1.29 59.42
CA ARG A 332 -43.16 0.47 58.77
C ARG A 332 -44.53 1.10 58.96
N TYR A 333 -45.27 1.27 57.88
CA TYR A 333 -46.63 1.81 57.92
C TYR A 333 -47.54 1.08 56.93
N LEU A 334 -48.85 1.24 57.09
CA LEU A 334 -49.84 0.74 56.15
C LEU A 334 -50.25 1.87 55.20
N GLY A 335 -49.92 1.73 53.92
CA GLY A 335 -50.17 2.76 52.92
C GLY A 335 -51.66 2.92 52.62
N MET A 336 -52.00 3.99 51.90
CA MET A 336 -53.38 4.21 51.42
C MET A 336 -53.87 3.13 50.46
N ASP A 337 -52.94 2.35 49.87
CA ASP A 337 -53.22 1.18 49.03
C ASP A 337 -53.54 -0.10 49.84
N GLY A 338 -53.55 -0.01 51.18
CA GLY A 338 -53.82 -1.14 52.08
C GLY A 338 -52.66 -2.13 52.20
N LYS A 339 -51.47 -1.81 51.68
CA LYS A 339 -50.27 -2.67 51.77
C LYS A 339 -49.26 -2.12 52.76
N ALA A 340 -48.42 -2.99 53.30
CA ALA A 340 -47.35 -2.60 54.22
C ALA A 340 -46.17 -2.00 53.43
N HIS A 341 -45.74 -0.79 53.80
CA HIS A 341 -44.62 -0.06 53.22
C HIS A 341 -43.56 0.25 54.27
N ILE A 342 -42.34 0.55 53.80
CA ILE A 342 -41.26 1.08 54.64
C ILE A 342 -40.90 2.45 54.07
N GLY A 343 -41.04 3.50 54.87
CA GLY A 343 -40.83 4.86 54.40
C GLY A 343 -41.20 5.91 55.43
N ILE A 344 -41.43 7.13 54.94
CA ILE A 344 -41.78 8.28 55.78
C ILE A 344 -43.29 8.43 55.78
N GLU A 345 -43.88 8.49 56.97
CA GLU A 345 -45.32 8.65 57.17
C GLU A 345 -45.57 9.47 58.44
N LEU A 346 -46.80 9.94 58.61
CA LEU A 346 -47.28 10.61 59.83
C LEU A 346 -47.02 9.74 61.08
N ASP A 347 -46.44 10.36 62.10
CA ASP A 347 -45.95 9.72 63.33
C ASP A 347 -46.93 8.72 64.00
N PRO A 348 -48.24 9.01 64.16
CA PRO A 348 -49.16 8.05 64.79
C PRO A 348 -49.42 6.77 63.96
N TYR A 349 -49.03 6.73 62.69
CA TYR A 349 -49.23 5.58 61.79
C TYR A 349 -47.94 4.82 61.48
N VAL A 350 -46.83 5.20 62.11
CA VAL A 350 -45.51 4.57 61.90
C VAL A 350 -45.17 3.65 63.06
N THR A 351 -44.83 2.41 62.73
CA THR A 351 -44.16 1.51 63.66
C THR A 351 -42.65 1.62 63.48
N ALA A 352 -41.93 1.95 64.55
CA ALA A 352 -40.48 2.03 64.52
C ALA A 352 -39.86 0.69 64.09
N LEU A 353 -38.86 0.76 63.22
CA LEU A 353 -38.11 -0.44 62.82
C LEU A 353 -37.30 -0.96 64.01
N PRO A 354 -37.31 -2.28 64.29
CA PRO A 354 -36.49 -2.84 65.35
C PRO A 354 -35.02 -2.53 65.06
N ARG A 355 -34.30 -2.00 66.05
CA ARG A 355 -32.83 -1.93 66.00
C ARG A 355 -32.30 -3.36 65.93
N HIS A 356 -31.99 -3.86 64.74
CA HIS A 356 -31.09 -4.99 64.64
C HIS A 356 -29.71 -4.54 65.11
N GLY A 357 -29.15 -5.33 66.01
CA GLY A 357 -27.97 -5.03 66.80
C GLY A 357 -26.77 -4.57 65.98
N ILE A 358 -26.00 -3.71 66.63
CA ILE A 358 -24.67 -3.21 66.27
C ILE A 358 -23.74 -4.38 65.95
#